data_AF-A0A9I9EFQ6-F1
#
_entry.id   AF-A0A9I9EFQ6-F1
#
_cell.length_a   1.000
_cell.length_b   1.000
_cell.length_c   1.000
_cell.angle_alpha   90.00
_cell.angle_beta   90.00
_cell.angle_gamma   90.00
#
_symmetry.space_group_name_H-M   'P 1'
#
loop_
_entity.id
_entity.type
_entity.pdbx_description
1 polymer ?
#
loop_
_entity_poly.entity_id
_entity_poly.type
_entity_poly.pdbx_seq_one_letter_code
_entity_poly.pdbx_strand_id
1 'polypeptide(L)'
;FNTDGLAAIAANCRNLKVLDLRESIVEDLNRHWLSHFPDTYTSLVSLNIACLRSEVSVSALERLVDRCPNLRTLRLNRPIPLDRHANLLRRAPQLVEFGVGCYMADLRSEVFSSLTGAFTSCTN
;
A
#
# COMPACT_ATOMS: atom_id res chain seq x y z
N PHE A 1 13.76 -0.74 15.36
CA PHE A 1 14.29 -1.11 14.02
C PHE A 1 13.96 0.01 13.05
N ASN A 2 14.57 0.07 11.87
CA ASN A 2 14.45 1.21 10.96
C ASN A 2 14.05 0.78 9.53
N THR A 3 13.75 1.76 8.69
CA THR A 3 13.37 1.56 7.28
C THR A 3 14.50 0.99 6.40
N ASP A 4 15.77 1.08 6.79
CA ASP A 4 16.85 0.39 6.07
C ASP A 4 16.77 -1.12 6.30
N GLY A 5 16.39 -1.54 7.50
CA GLY A 5 16.01 -2.93 7.76
C GLY A 5 14.84 -3.40 6.90
N LEU A 6 13.83 -2.54 6.70
CA LEU A 6 12.71 -2.83 5.79
C LEU A 6 13.17 -2.92 4.33
N ALA A 7 14.09 -2.04 3.90
CA ALA A 7 14.68 -2.09 2.55
C ALA A 7 15.46 -3.40 2.34
N ALA A 8 16.20 -3.86 3.35
CA ALA A 8 16.88 -5.15 3.31
C ALA A 8 15.89 -6.32 3.20
N ILE A 9 14.77 -6.29 3.92
CA ILE A 9 13.69 -7.29 3.79
C ILE A 9 13.11 -7.25 2.37
N ALA A 10 12.75 -6.06 1.87
CA ALA A 10 12.16 -5.89 0.55
C ALA A 10 13.08 -6.38 -0.59
N ALA A 11 14.39 -6.16 -0.47
CA ALA A 11 15.37 -6.60 -1.46
C ALA A 11 15.64 -8.12 -1.43
N ASN A 12 15.63 -8.73 -0.25
CA ASN A 12 16.18 -10.08 -0.08
C ASN A 12 15.11 -11.16 0.16
N CYS A 13 13.95 -10.84 0.73
CA CYS A 13 12.91 -11.81 1.04
C CYS A 13 12.00 -12.08 -0.17
N ARG A 14 12.49 -12.87 -1.13
CA ARG A 14 11.81 -13.16 -2.42
C ARG A 14 10.44 -13.81 -2.32
N ASN A 15 10.14 -14.47 -1.20
CA ASN A 15 8.88 -15.19 -0.94
C ASN A 15 8.07 -14.58 0.19
N LEU A 16 8.36 -13.33 0.58
CA LEU A 16 7.61 -12.64 1.62
C LEU A 16 6.12 -12.58 1.23
N LYS A 17 5.24 -12.99 2.14
CA LYS A 17 3.78 -12.93 1.94
C LYS A 17 3.14 -11.86 2.80
N VAL A 18 3.67 -11.65 4.00
CA VAL A 18 3.08 -10.74 4.97
C VAL A 18 4.17 -9.83 5.50
N LEU A 19 3.95 -8.52 5.36
CA LEU A 19 4.73 -7.50 6.04
C LEU A 19 3.76 -6.66 6.86
N ASP A 20 3.74 -6.90 8.17
CA ASP A 20 2.81 -6.27 9.09
C ASP A 20 3.57 -5.57 10.21
N LEU A 21 3.48 -4.25 10.24
CA LEU A 21 4.17 -3.38 11.20
C LEU A 21 3.24 -2.89 12.31
N ARG A 22 2.08 -3.53 12.53
CA ARG A 22 1.16 -3.15 13.61
C ARG A 22 1.92 -2.99 14.94
N GLU A 23 1.62 -1.88 15.63
CA GLU A 23 2.18 -1.55 16.95
C GLU A 23 3.72 -1.46 17.00
N SER A 24 4.39 -1.40 15.85
CA SER A 24 5.84 -1.30 15.78
C SER A 24 6.33 0.14 15.93
N ILE A 25 7.47 0.30 16.60
CA ILE A 25 8.22 1.56 16.65
C ILE A 25 9.34 1.47 15.60
N VAL A 26 9.14 2.19 14.49
CA VAL A 26 10.07 2.20 13.35
C VAL A 26 10.71 3.57 13.22
N GLU A 27 12.04 3.58 13.14
CA GLU A 27 12.79 4.79 12.77
C GLU A 27 12.74 4.99 11.25
N ASP A 28 12.14 6.10 10.84
CA ASP A 28 11.87 6.45 9.45
C ASP A 28 13.06 7.18 8.79
N LEU A 29 14.10 6.43 8.42
CA LEU A 29 15.33 6.97 7.83
C LEU A 29 15.29 7.04 6.29
N ASN A 30 14.49 6.17 5.65
CA ASN A 30 14.51 5.91 4.21
C ASN A 30 13.08 5.72 3.67
N ARG A 31 12.61 6.71 2.90
CA ARG A 31 11.27 6.74 2.30
C ARG A 31 11.12 5.86 1.06
N HIS A 32 12.23 5.34 0.54
CA HIS A 32 12.30 4.59 -0.70
C HIS A 32 12.38 3.08 -0.48
N TRP A 33 12.25 2.59 0.75
CA TRP A 33 12.37 1.17 1.07
C TRP A 33 11.42 0.27 0.25
N LEU A 34 10.20 0.73 -0.09
CA LEU A 34 9.27 -0.01 -0.98
C LEU A 34 9.83 -0.21 -2.40
N SER A 35 10.67 0.69 -2.88
CA SER A 35 11.29 0.57 -4.21
C SER A 35 12.34 -0.55 -4.27
N HIS A 36 12.75 -1.11 -3.13
CA HIS A 36 13.69 -2.23 -3.08
C HIS A 36 13.04 -3.58 -3.39
N PHE A 37 11.71 -3.68 -3.40
CA PHE A 37 11.05 -4.87 -3.94
C PHE A 37 11.36 -4.97 -5.45
N PRO A 38 12.01 -6.05 -5.92
CA PRO A 38 12.33 -6.19 -7.33
C PRO A 38 11.05 -6.33 -8.18
N ASP A 39 11.13 -6.02 -9.47
CA ASP A 39 9.99 -6.14 -10.38
C ASP A 39 9.48 -7.59 -10.51
N THR A 40 10.34 -8.58 -10.22
CA THR A 40 9.99 -10.01 -10.19
C THR A 40 9.24 -10.44 -8.93
N TYR A 41 9.12 -9.57 -7.92
CA TYR A 41 8.45 -9.91 -6.66
C TYR A 41 6.93 -9.75 -6.77
N THR A 42 6.19 -10.84 -6.51
CA THR A 42 4.74 -10.93 -6.73
C THR A 42 3.98 -11.66 -5.62
N SER A 43 4.68 -12.07 -4.54
CA SER A 43 4.14 -12.99 -3.53
C SER A 43 3.34 -12.33 -2.40
N LEU A 44 3.25 -11.00 -2.38
CA LEU A 44 2.65 -10.27 -1.26
C LEU A 44 1.14 -10.55 -1.14
N VAL A 45 0.70 -10.82 0.08
CA VAL A 45 -0.69 -11.09 0.46
C VAL A 45 -1.18 -10.04 1.45
N SER A 46 -0.34 -9.56 2.36
CA SER A 46 -0.69 -8.51 3.32
C SER A 46 0.44 -7.51 3.48
N LEU A 47 0.09 -6.22 3.34
CA LEU A 47 0.94 -5.08 3.63
C LEU A 47 0.25 -4.17 4.63
N ASN A 48 0.79 -4.10 5.84
CA ASN A 48 0.35 -3.16 6.85
C ASN A 48 1.52 -2.29 7.29
N ILE A 49 1.52 -1.04 6.80
CA ILE A 49 2.54 -0.04 7.09
C ILE A 49 1.97 1.11 7.91
N ALA A 50 0.77 0.94 8.49
CA ALA A 50 0.00 2.01 9.13
C ALA A 50 0.75 2.75 10.26
N CYS A 51 1.74 2.10 10.90
CA CYS A 51 2.53 2.71 11.98
C CYS A 51 3.61 3.69 11.49
N LEU A 52 3.96 3.69 10.20
CA LEU A 52 5.05 4.52 9.67
C LEU A 52 4.65 6.00 9.66
N ARG A 53 5.51 6.87 10.17
CA ARG A 53 5.25 8.33 10.18
C ARG A 53 5.63 8.96 8.85
N SER A 54 6.62 8.42 8.15
CA SER A 54 7.11 8.94 6.89
C SER A 54 6.27 8.50 5.69
N GLU A 55 6.09 9.41 4.73
CA GLU A 55 5.43 9.07 3.47
C GLU A 55 6.28 8.10 2.65
N VAL A 56 5.61 7.11 2.08
CA VAL A 56 6.20 6.17 1.12
C VAL A 56 5.96 6.64 -0.32
N SER A 57 6.80 6.21 -1.25
CA SER A 57 6.59 6.52 -2.67
C SER A 57 5.30 5.88 -3.20
N VAL A 58 4.31 6.71 -3.53
CA VAL A 58 3.02 6.24 -4.07
C VAL A 58 3.20 5.50 -5.40
N SER A 59 4.15 5.92 -6.25
CA SER A 59 4.44 5.23 -7.50
C SER A 59 5.04 3.84 -7.27
N ALA A 60 5.93 3.69 -6.28
CA ALA A 60 6.46 2.37 -5.91
C ALA A 60 5.36 1.47 -5.33
N LEU A 61 4.48 2.04 -4.50
CA LEU A 61 3.32 1.35 -3.95
C LEU A 61 2.36 0.87 -5.06
N GLU A 62 1.97 1.73 -6.00
CA GLU A 62 1.10 1.35 -7.11
C GLU A 62 1.70 0.21 -7.94
N ARG A 63 2.99 0.29 -8.29
CA ARG A 63 3.68 -0.79 -9.01
C ARG A 63 3.71 -2.08 -8.21
N LEU A 64 3.85 -2.02 -6.88
CA LEU A 64 3.87 -3.20 -6.00
C LEU A 64 2.50 -3.85 -5.94
N VAL A 65 1.45 -3.05 -5.80
CA VAL A 65 0.06 -3.51 -5.80
C VAL A 65 -0.30 -4.17 -7.13
N ASP A 66 0.05 -3.54 -8.25
CA ASP A 66 -0.25 -4.02 -9.61
C ASP A 66 0.30 -5.42 -9.90
N ARG A 67 1.48 -5.75 -9.35
CA ARG A 67 2.15 -7.04 -9.60
C ARG A 67 1.87 -8.11 -8.54
N CYS A 68 1.12 -7.81 -7.49
CA CYS A 68 0.80 -8.77 -6.42
C CYS A 68 -0.67 -9.20 -6.50
N PRO A 69 -1.02 -10.17 -7.39
CA PRO A 69 -2.41 -10.56 -7.64
C PRO A 69 -3.08 -11.24 -6.43
N ASN A 70 -2.30 -11.64 -5.43
CA ASN A 70 -2.81 -12.28 -4.21
C ASN A 70 -2.92 -11.30 -3.02
N LEU A 71 -2.71 -10.00 -3.23
CA LEU A 71 -2.80 -9.00 -2.17
C LEU A 71 -4.24 -8.89 -1.66
N ARG A 72 -4.46 -9.21 -0.38
CA ARG A 72 -5.76 -9.16 0.31
C ARG A 72 -5.87 -8.01 1.30
N THR A 73 -4.76 -7.61 1.91
CA THR A 73 -4.73 -6.55 2.92
C THR A 73 -3.75 -5.46 2.52
N LEU A 74 -4.24 -4.23 2.47
CA LEU A 74 -3.42 -3.04 2.27
C LEU A 74 -3.81 -1.95 3.27
N ARG A 75 -2.94 -1.68 4.24
CA ARG A 75 -3.13 -0.62 5.25
C ARG A 75 -2.03 0.43 5.16
N LEU A 76 -2.42 1.64 4.78
CA LEU A 76 -1.54 2.78 4.52
C LEU A 76 -1.29 3.60 5.78
N ASN A 77 -0.16 4.31 5.77
CA ASN A 77 0.38 5.04 6.91
C ASN A 77 -0.05 6.51 6.98
N ARG A 78 -0.35 7.08 5.81
CA ARG A 78 -0.93 8.41 5.66
C ARG A 78 -1.96 8.38 4.53
N PRO A 79 -2.94 9.31 4.56
CA PRO A 79 -3.83 9.49 3.43
C PRO A 79 -3.01 9.86 2.19
N ILE A 80 -3.30 9.19 1.07
CA ILE A 80 -2.88 9.66 -0.26
C ILE A 80 -4.06 10.41 -0.91
N PRO A 81 -3.82 11.19 -1.97
CA PRO A 81 -4.91 11.82 -2.71
C PRO A 81 -5.96 10.79 -3.14
N LEU A 82 -7.23 11.18 -3.09
CA LEU A 82 -8.36 10.26 -3.18
C LEU A 82 -8.51 9.60 -4.57
N ASP A 83 -8.09 10.28 -5.62
CA ASP A 83 -7.91 9.72 -6.96
C ASP A 83 -6.90 8.55 -6.97
N ARG A 84 -5.88 8.61 -6.12
CA ARG A 84 -4.88 7.54 -5.98
C ARG A 84 -5.45 6.34 -5.21
N HIS A 85 -6.38 6.55 -4.27
CA HIS A 85 -7.13 5.44 -3.68
C HIS A 85 -7.91 4.66 -4.74
N ALA A 86 -8.61 5.36 -5.65
CA ALA A 86 -9.32 4.72 -6.76
C ALA A 86 -8.37 3.95 -7.71
N ASN A 87 -7.17 4.47 -7.95
CA ASN A 87 -6.15 3.75 -8.73
C ASN A 87 -5.70 2.45 -8.05
N LEU A 88 -5.45 2.48 -6.74
CA LEU A 88 -5.04 1.30 -5.99
C LEU A 88 -6.12 0.22 -6.01
N LEU A 89 -7.38 0.61 -5.77
CA LEU A 89 -8.52 -0.31 -5.80
C LEU A 89 -8.72 -0.94 -7.18
N ARG A 90 -8.57 -0.17 -8.27
CA ARG A 90 -8.64 -0.73 -9.64
C ARG A 90 -7.51 -1.72 -9.96
N ARG A 91 -6.33 -1.54 -9.36
CA ARG A 91 -5.18 -2.44 -9.53
C ARG A 91 -5.24 -3.67 -8.64
N ALA A 92 -5.90 -3.59 -7.49
CA ALA A 92 -6.12 -4.70 -6.60
C ALA A 92 -7.60 -4.86 -6.23
N PRO A 93 -8.46 -5.19 -7.20
CA PRO A 93 -9.90 -5.43 -6.97
C PRO A 93 -10.16 -6.59 -6.00
N GLN A 94 -9.16 -7.43 -5.76
CA GLN A 94 -9.21 -8.59 -4.88
C GLN A 94 -8.95 -8.28 -3.40
N LEU A 95 -8.75 -7.00 -3.03
CA LEU A 95 -8.54 -6.56 -1.65
C LEU A 95 -9.78 -6.82 -0.80
N VAL A 96 -9.55 -7.38 0.39
CA VAL A 96 -10.56 -7.63 1.43
C VAL A 96 -10.46 -6.57 2.53
N GLU A 97 -9.26 -6.08 2.80
CA GLU A 97 -9.01 -5.01 3.77
C GLU A 97 -8.24 -3.86 3.12
N PHE A 98 -8.82 -2.65 3.16
CA PHE A 98 -8.17 -1.43 2.71
C PHE A 98 -8.24 -0.33 3.79
N GLY A 99 -7.08 0.03 4.33
CA GLY A 99 -6.93 1.10 5.32
C GLY A 99 -6.26 2.33 4.71
N VAL A 100 -6.93 3.48 4.75
CA VAL A 100 -6.50 4.73 4.08
C VAL A 100 -5.84 5.77 5.00
N GLY A 101 -5.56 5.41 6.25
CA GLY A 101 -5.09 6.35 7.27
C GLY A 101 -6.17 7.34 7.72
N CYS A 102 -5.79 8.37 8.48
CA CYS A 102 -6.73 9.40 8.94
C CYS A 102 -6.96 10.40 7.81
N TYR A 103 -8.18 10.44 7.26
CA TYR A 103 -8.55 11.26 6.11
C TYR A 103 -9.47 12.41 6.55
N MET A 104 -9.00 13.65 6.37
CA MET A 104 -9.84 14.85 6.45
C MET A 104 -9.73 15.58 5.11
N ALA A 105 -10.72 15.43 4.24
CA ALA A 105 -10.78 16.23 3.01
C ALA A 105 -12.22 16.61 2.66
N ASP A 106 -12.35 17.77 2.02
CA ASP A 106 -13.57 18.20 1.36
C ASP A 106 -13.83 17.31 0.14
N LEU A 107 -14.84 16.45 0.25
CA LEU A 107 -15.24 15.53 -0.81
C LEU A 107 -15.87 16.32 -1.96
N ARG A 108 -15.19 16.34 -3.12
CA ARG A 108 -15.74 16.83 -4.40
C ARG A 108 -16.47 15.70 -5.14
N SER A 109 -17.54 16.04 -5.87
CA SER A 109 -18.43 15.09 -6.53
C SER A 109 -17.71 14.16 -7.53
N GLU A 110 -16.76 14.68 -8.29
CA GLU A 110 -16.02 13.93 -9.33
C GLU A 110 -15.10 12.86 -8.73
N VAL A 111 -14.59 13.11 -7.54
CA VAL A 111 -13.69 12.18 -6.85
C VAL A 111 -14.48 11.05 -6.21
N PHE A 112 -15.70 11.37 -5.73
CA PHE A 112 -16.65 10.39 -5.22
C PHE A 112 -17.09 9.40 -6.31
N SER A 113 -17.39 9.87 -7.52
CA SER A 113 -17.78 8.99 -8.63
C SER A 113 -16.64 8.05 -9.06
N SER A 114 -15.40 8.55 -9.09
CA SER A 114 -14.20 7.76 -9.39
C SER A 114 -13.98 6.62 -8.38
N LEU A 115 -14.07 6.93 -7.08
CA LEU A 115 -14.01 5.91 -6.02
C LEU A 115 -15.13 4.88 -6.15
N THR A 116 -16.35 5.35 -6.36
CA THR A 116 -17.52 4.48 -6.50
C THR A 116 -17.32 3.49 -7.65
N GLY A 117 -16.82 3.95 -8.79
CA GLY A 117 -16.48 3.09 -9.92
C GLY A 117 -15.29 2.14 -9.66
N ALA A 118 -14.36 2.51 -8.78
CA ALA A 118 -13.30 1.59 -8.37
C ALA A 118 -13.84 0.45 -7.49
N PHE A 119 -14.81 0.74 -6.60
CA PHE A 119 -15.46 -0.28 -5.77
C PHE A 119 -16.30 -1.27 -6.57
N THR A 120 -16.93 -0.86 -7.68
CA THR A 120 -17.67 -1.81 -8.54
C THR A 120 -16.76 -2.85 -9.20
N SER A 121 -15.46 -2.55 -9.30
CA SER A 121 -14.47 -3.51 -9.83
C SER A 121 -14.02 -4.51 -8.77
N CYS A 122 -14.31 -4.28 -7.49
CA CYS A 122 -13.93 -5.19 -6.42
C CYS A 122 -14.95 -6.34 -6.32
N THR A 123 -14.56 -7.54 -6.69
CA THR A 123 -15.41 -8.73 -6.63
C THR A 123 -15.01 -9.59 -5.44
N ASN A 124 -15.96 -9.86 -4.53
CA ASN A 124 -15.81 -10.83 -3.44
C ASN A 124 -15.62 -12.26 -3.97
#